data_AF-A0A4Y0BMR0-F1
#
_entry.id   AF-A0A4Y0BMR0-F1
#
_cell.length_a   1.000
_cell.length_b   1.000
_cell.length_c   1.000
_cell.angle_alpha   90.00
_cell.angle_beta   90.00
_cell.angle_gamma   90.00
#
_symmetry.space_group_name_H-M   'P 1'
#
loop_
_entity.id
_entity.type
_entity.pdbx_description
1 polymer ?
#
loop_
_entity_poly.entity_id
_entity_poly.type
_entity_poly.pdbx_seq_one_letter_code
_entity_poly.pdbx_strand_id
1 'polypeptide(L)'
;MACPFYKLLIFIALLILQVIATCKATLIANDDEQNKAGQVSSVDWEVTYDPPNLNMDMDTMRNVTVRIDHIKTTDLDDIRSIQLRSEREHVAWVENGTIFILEPLAASVAYNGSFNIVANFLGQTKLFVELVHKNGSTERLKSSTLPVTVIRPERVIDHVFTGSVILLISILYINFGAALDVGALKQIARRPVGPVIGFICQFVFMPLLSYGLGHLLFPDNYELQLGLFFTGVSPAGGASNIWTVALGGNLTLSIAMTTISTLAAFGMMPLWIFTLGRTIFQRANLVVPYSRIAYTAIGLVVPISAGLLIQRYCPRFSRLLVRILKPMSVILILFIVIFAIVTNLYLFELFSWQIIIAGLGLPLIGYCFGFLASHLMRLPLADSLAISVETGIQNTGIAIFLLRFALEQPAADLTTVMPVSNAIMTPLPLLLLLIGLRIHERTKRRAENSLIPKTETDPVVAAS
;
A
#
# COMPACT_ATOMS: atom_id res chain seq x y z
N MET A 1 5.33 7.29 -33.29
CA MET A 1 6.03 5.99 -33.13
C MET A 1 6.89 6.08 -31.87
N ALA A 2 6.42 5.52 -30.75
CA ALA A 2 7.22 5.45 -29.52
C ALA A 2 7.95 4.10 -29.50
N CYS A 3 9.25 4.14 -29.24
CA CYS A 3 10.19 3.03 -29.42
C CYS A 3 9.78 1.78 -28.61
N PRO A 4 9.70 0.58 -29.22
CA PRO A 4 9.36 -0.67 -28.52
C PRO A 4 10.38 -1.05 -27.42
N PHE A 5 11.59 -0.48 -27.48
CA PHE A 5 12.68 -0.73 -26.54
C PHE A 5 12.37 -0.25 -25.11
N TYR A 6 11.75 0.92 -24.95
CA TYR A 6 11.37 1.46 -23.63
C TYR A 6 10.30 0.59 -22.94
N LYS A 7 9.34 0.06 -23.72
CA LYS A 7 8.33 -0.88 -23.21
C LYS A 7 8.95 -2.19 -22.75
N LEU A 8 9.95 -2.68 -23.49
CA LEU A 8 10.69 -3.89 -23.14
C LEU A 8 11.54 -3.68 -21.87
N LEU A 9 12.16 -2.52 -21.72
CA LEU A 9 13.03 -2.22 -20.58
C LEU A 9 12.24 -2.06 -19.28
N ILE A 10 11.05 -1.45 -19.34
CA ILE A 10 10.10 -1.42 -18.23
C ILE A 10 9.58 -2.83 -17.92
N PHE A 11 9.27 -3.60 -18.96
CA PHE A 11 8.81 -4.98 -18.80
C PHE A 11 9.87 -5.83 -18.09
N ILE A 12 11.14 -5.73 -18.50
CA ILE A 12 12.26 -6.44 -17.87
C ILE A 12 12.48 -5.96 -16.43
N ALA A 13 12.44 -4.64 -16.18
CA ALA A 13 12.59 -4.09 -14.84
C ALA A 13 11.48 -4.55 -13.89
N LEU A 14 10.23 -4.56 -14.34
CA LEU A 14 9.08 -5.08 -13.59
C LEU A 14 9.20 -6.58 -13.35
N LEU A 15 9.68 -7.35 -14.34
CA LEU A 15 9.86 -8.80 -14.23
C LEU A 15 10.99 -9.17 -13.25
N ILE A 16 12.08 -8.40 -13.23
CA ILE A 16 13.17 -8.58 -12.27
C ILE A 16 12.69 -8.25 -10.84
N LEU A 17 11.96 -7.15 -10.67
CA LEU A 17 11.30 -6.81 -9.41
C LEU A 17 10.38 -7.92 -8.92
N GLN A 18 9.61 -8.49 -9.85
CA GLN A 18 8.65 -9.55 -9.58
C GLN A 18 9.35 -10.82 -9.10
N VAL A 19 10.43 -11.24 -9.75
CA VAL A 19 11.21 -12.43 -9.35
C VAL A 19 11.83 -12.24 -7.96
N ILE A 20 12.36 -11.05 -7.67
CA ILE A 20 12.96 -10.73 -6.37
C ILE A 20 11.89 -10.76 -5.26
N ALA A 21 10.72 -10.15 -5.50
CA ALA A 21 9.63 -10.11 -4.54
C ALA A 21 9.04 -11.51 -4.23
N THR A 22 8.85 -12.35 -5.26
CA THR A 22 8.27 -13.70 -5.06
C THR A 22 9.25 -14.68 -4.40
N CYS A 23 10.55 -14.63 -4.72
CA CYS A 23 11.54 -15.54 -4.15
C CYS A 23 11.82 -15.27 -2.66
N LYS A 24 11.76 -14.00 -2.22
CA LYS A 24 12.02 -13.64 -0.81
C LYS A 24 10.81 -13.97 0.09
N ALA A 25 9.58 -13.78 -0.41
CA ALA A 25 8.35 -14.08 0.34
C ALA A 25 8.20 -15.58 0.69
N THR A 26 8.70 -16.48 -0.17
CA THR A 26 8.72 -17.93 0.12
C THR A 26 9.72 -18.34 1.21
N LEU A 27 10.72 -17.50 1.52
CA LEU A 27 11.74 -17.79 2.54
C LEU A 27 11.33 -17.32 3.95
N ILE A 28 10.48 -16.30 4.05
CA ILE A 28 10.07 -15.67 5.32
C ILE A 28 8.88 -16.42 5.96
N ALA A 29 8.19 -17.29 5.22
CA ALA A 29 7.02 -18.04 5.68
C ALA A 29 7.29 -19.07 6.81
N ASN A 30 8.53 -19.19 7.30
CA ASN A 30 8.91 -20.20 8.29
C ASN A 30 9.05 -19.71 9.74
N ASP A 31 9.07 -18.39 10.02
CA ASP A 31 9.51 -17.89 11.35
C ASP A 31 8.40 -17.29 12.25
N ASP A 32 7.19 -17.01 11.75
CA ASP A 32 6.20 -16.16 12.45
C ASP A 32 5.00 -16.88 13.10
N GLU A 33 5.20 -18.07 13.68
CA GLU A 33 4.20 -18.69 14.55
C GLU A 33 4.79 -19.11 15.90
N GLN A 34 4.86 -18.16 16.84
CA GLN A 34 4.60 -18.41 18.27
C GLN A 34 4.69 -17.12 19.08
N ASN A 35 3.56 -16.63 19.60
CA ASN A 35 3.56 -16.14 20.98
C ASN A 35 2.16 -16.15 21.59
N LYS A 36 2.06 -16.81 22.75
CA LYS A 36 0.83 -17.01 23.52
C LYS A 36 0.63 -15.87 24.51
N ALA A 37 -0.63 -15.51 24.73
CA ALA A 37 -1.06 -14.51 25.69
C ALA A 37 -0.75 -14.96 27.14
N GLY A 38 0.00 -14.12 27.87
CA GLY A 38 0.24 -14.26 29.31
C GLY A 38 -0.96 -13.76 30.13
N GLN A 39 -1.13 -14.35 31.31
CA GLN A 39 -2.16 -13.96 32.29
C GLN A 39 -1.76 -12.65 32.98
N VAL A 40 -2.75 -11.79 33.27
CA VAL A 40 -2.54 -10.46 33.89
C VAL A 40 -2.37 -10.61 35.40
N SER A 41 -1.33 -9.96 35.93
CA SER A 41 -0.90 -10.12 37.33
C SER A 41 -1.84 -9.54 38.39
N SER A 42 -1.85 -10.16 39.57
CA SER A 42 -2.49 -9.66 40.81
C SER A 42 -1.57 -8.81 41.70
N VAL A 43 -0.30 -8.66 41.33
CA VAL A 43 0.75 -7.96 42.07
C VAL A 43 0.71 -6.45 41.78
N ASP A 44 0.77 -5.62 42.83
CA ASP A 44 0.63 -4.16 42.77
C ASP A 44 2.01 -3.47 42.89
N TRP A 45 2.95 -3.83 42.01
CA TRP A 45 4.25 -3.15 41.91
C TRP A 45 4.18 -1.99 40.91
N GLU A 46 4.81 -0.89 41.26
CA GLU A 46 4.86 0.28 40.38
C GLU A 46 6.17 0.28 39.59
N VAL A 47 6.07 0.20 38.26
CA VAL A 47 7.22 0.26 37.36
C VAL A 47 7.26 1.64 36.73
N THR A 48 8.41 2.31 36.85
CA THR A 48 8.70 3.59 36.20
C THR A 48 9.92 3.45 35.29
N TYR A 49 9.88 4.16 34.16
CA TYR A 49 10.91 4.13 33.12
C TYR A 49 11.47 5.52 32.91
N ASP A 50 12.79 5.62 32.80
CA ASP A 50 13.48 6.85 32.40
C ASP A 50 14.36 6.57 31.17
N PRO A 51 14.05 7.17 30.00
CA PRO A 51 12.92 8.08 29.72
C PRO A 51 11.54 7.39 29.66
N PRO A 52 10.43 8.12 29.85
CA PRO A 52 9.06 7.57 29.86
C PRO A 52 8.52 7.18 28.48
N ASN A 53 9.15 7.67 27.41
CA ASN A 53 8.90 7.26 26.02
C ASN A 53 10.25 7.13 25.33
N LEU A 54 10.42 6.08 24.52
CA LEU A 54 11.68 5.81 23.87
C LEU A 54 11.53 5.87 22.34
N ASN A 55 12.14 6.89 21.74
CA ASN A 55 12.28 6.99 20.28
C ASN A 55 13.72 6.62 19.90
N MET A 56 13.86 5.70 18.94
CA MET A 56 15.14 5.14 18.52
C MET A 56 15.19 5.00 17.01
N ASP A 57 16.40 5.10 16.47
CA ASP A 57 16.64 4.75 15.06
C ASP A 57 16.90 3.24 14.95
N MET A 58 16.56 2.65 13.81
CA MET A 58 16.90 1.26 13.49
C MET A 58 18.40 1.00 13.67
N ASP A 59 18.73 -0.21 14.11
CA ASP A 59 20.09 -0.70 14.36
C ASP A 59 20.86 0.09 15.44
N THR A 60 20.13 0.82 16.30
CA THR A 60 20.71 1.53 17.44
C THR A 60 20.38 0.86 18.77
N MET A 61 21.22 1.13 19.77
CA MET A 61 21.02 0.69 21.14
C MET A 61 20.91 1.90 22.04
N ARG A 62 19.98 1.86 23.00
CA ARG A 62 19.80 2.92 23.98
C ARG A 62 19.58 2.33 25.36
N ASN A 63 20.26 2.90 26.34
CA ASN A 63 20.12 2.52 27.73
C ASN A 63 18.85 3.15 28.31
N VAL A 64 18.07 2.36 29.03
CA VAL A 64 16.89 2.79 29.76
C VAL A 64 16.98 2.32 31.19
N THR A 65 16.73 3.26 32.10
CA THR A 65 16.68 2.96 33.52
C THR A 65 15.26 2.57 33.90
N VAL A 66 15.14 1.41 34.54
CA VAL A 66 13.89 0.84 35.03
C VAL A 66 13.95 0.85 36.56
N ARG A 67 12.94 1.47 37.16
CA ARG A 67 12.75 1.49 38.60
C ARG A 67 11.45 0.78 38.95
N ILE A 68 11.55 -0.19 39.87
CA ILE A 68 10.40 -0.97 40.36
C ILE A 68 10.25 -0.65 41.84
N ASP A 69 9.17 0.03 42.20
CA ASP A 69 8.84 0.42 43.57
C ASP A 69 7.78 -0.51 44.17
N HIS A 70 7.65 -0.46 45.50
CA HIS A 70 6.65 -1.21 46.28
C HIS A 70 6.80 -2.75 46.23
N ILE A 71 8.03 -3.24 46.06
CA ILE A 71 8.32 -4.67 46.09
C ILE A 71 8.07 -5.21 47.51
N LYS A 72 7.11 -6.11 47.67
CA LYS A 72 6.86 -6.79 48.96
C LYS A 72 7.74 -8.03 49.05
N THR A 73 8.33 -8.26 50.22
CA THR A 73 9.18 -9.43 50.48
C THR A 73 8.44 -10.76 50.34
N THR A 74 7.13 -10.80 50.65
CA THR A 74 6.28 -11.98 50.48
C THR A 74 6.09 -12.40 49.03
N ASP A 75 6.15 -11.45 48.09
CA ASP A 75 5.93 -11.71 46.67
C ASP A 75 7.19 -12.36 46.06
N LEU A 76 8.37 -12.06 46.60
CA LEU A 76 9.67 -12.57 46.13
C LEU A 76 9.88 -14.07 46.45
N ASP A 77 9.11 -14.64 47.37
CA ASP A 77 9.24 -16.06 47.75
C ASP A 77 8.85 -17.01 46.59
N ASP A 78 7.92 -16.61 45.74
CA ASP A 78 7.44 -17.40 44.61
C ASP A 78 8.10 -17.00 43.27
N ILE A 79 8.76 -15.84 43.22
CA ILE A 79 9.37 -15.32 41.98
C ILE A 79 10.80 -15.84 41.85
N ARG A 80 11.13 -16.38 40.67
CA ARG A 80 12.48 -16.85 40.30
C ARG A 80 13.32 -15.74 39.66
N SER A 81 12.72 -15.01 38.73
CA SER A 81 13.38 -13.92 38.01
C SER A 81 12.38 -12.92 37.48
N ILE A 82 12.80 -11.68 37.37
CA ILE A 82 12.05 -10.60 36.73
C ILE A 82 12.63 -10.40 35.33
N GLN A 83 11.81 -10.43 34.28
CA GLN A 83 12.26 -10.27 32.89
C GLN A 83 11.62 -9.03 32.27
N LEU A 84 12.44 -8.17 31.65
CA LEU A 84 11.94 -7.11 30.80
C LEU A 84 11.79 -7.64 29.38
N ARG A 85 10.55 -7.70 28.87
CA ARG A 85 10.22 -8.21 27.54
C ARG A 85 9.54 -7.15 26.68
N SER A 86 9.51 -7.42 25.38
CA SER A 86 8.84 -6.61 24.37
C SER A 86 7.61 -7.34 23.83
N GLU A 87 6.51 -6.63 23.60
CA GLU A 87 5.34 -7.20 22.91
C GLU A 87 5.67 -7.66 21.48
N ARG A 88 6.62 -6.97 20.83
CA ARG A 88 7.12 -7.27 19.48
C ARG A 88 8.64 -7.27 19.50
N GLU A 89 9.23 -8.42 19.81
CA GLU A 89 10.69 -8.59 19.88
C GLU A 89 11.40 -8.29 18.54
N HIS A 90 10.74 -8.51 17.40
CA HIS A 90 11.28 -8.16 16.08
C HIS A 90 11.49 -6.65 15.88
N VAL A 91 10.70 -5.80 16.55
CA VAL A 91 10.81 -4.31 16.47
C VAL A 91 11.93 -3.85 17.39
N ALA A 92 11.84 -4.18 18.68
CA ALA A 92 12.86 -3.90 19.66
C ALA A 92 12.86 -4.97 20.74
N TRP A 93 14.04 -5.33 21.22
CA TRP A 93 14.23 -6.33 22.27
C TRP A 93 15.20 -5.82 23.33
N VAL A 94 15.18 -6.46 24.50
CA VAL A 94 16.01 -6.06 25.64
C VAL A 94 17.21 -6.99 25.74
N GLU A 95 18.41 -6.42 25.64
CA GLU A 95 19.65 -7.17 25.82
C GLU A 95 19.83 -7.53 27.29
N ASN A 96 19.94 -8.83 27.57
CA ASN A 96 20.09 -9.36 28.92
C ASN A 96 19.01 -8.85 29.89
N GLY A 97 17.75 -8.80 29.44
CA GLY A 97 16.62 -8.29 30.23
C GLY A 97 16.22 -9.12 31.46
N THR A 98 17.00 -10.14 31.86
CA THR A 98 16.70 -10.98 33.03
C THR A 98 17.39 -10.46 34.27
N ILE A 99 16.61 -10.11 35.27
CA ILE A 99 17.06 -9.77 36.63
C ILE A 99 16.94 -11.03 37.47
N PHE A 100 18.09 -11.57 37.87
CA PHE A 100 18.14 -12.63 38.87
C PHE A 100 17.99 -12.01 40.26
N ILE A 101 17.03 -12.50 41.04
CA ILE A 101 16.87 -12.09 42.43
C ILE A 101 18.02 -12.74 43.21
N LEU A 102 19.12 -12.02 43.35
CA LEU A 102 20.22 -12.39 44.25
C LEU A 102 19.87 -11.86 45.64
N GLU A 103 19.84 -12.73 46.64
CA GLU A 103 19.78 -12.31 48.04
C GLU A 103 21.03 -11.44 48.32
N PRO A 104 20.90 -10.15 48.72
CA PRO A 104 19.74 -9.52 49.35
C PRO A 104 19.22 -8.31 48.56
N LEU A 105 18.19 -8.49 47.73
CA LEU A 105 17.23 -7.40 47.45
C LEU A 105 16.41 -7.01 48.71
N ALA A 106 16.69 -7.66 49.85
CA ALA A 106 16.00 -7.51 51.13
C ALA A 106 16.26 -6.18 51.86
N ALA A 107 17.07 -5.26 51.32
CA ALA A 107 17.39 -3.97 51.96
C ALA A 107 16.84 -2.74 51.22
N SER A 108 16.27 -2.89 50.01
CA SER A 108 15.72 -1.76 49.26
C SER A 108 14.27 -2.01 48.83
N VAL A 109 13.36 -1.13 49.26
CA VAL A 109 11.93 -1.08 48.88
C VAL A 109 11.73 -0.86 47.37
N ALA A 110 12.80 -0.51 46.66
CA ALA A 110 12.83 -0.26 45.23
C ALA A 110 14.02 -0.95 44.56
N TYR A 111 13.80 -1.50 43.38
CA TYR A 111 14.86 -1.91 42.46
C TYR A 111 15.15 -0.78 41.48
N ASN A 112 16.43 -0.58 41.15
CA ASN A 112 16.85 0.34 40.09
C ASN A 112 17.91 -0.36 39.23
N GLY A 113 17.62 -0.52 37.94
CA GLY A 113 18.51 -1.18 36.99
C GLY A 113 18.49 -0.49 35.64
N SER A 114 19.57 -0.64 34.89
CA SER A 114 19.72 -0.06 33.56
C SER A 114 19.84 -1.16 32.52
N PHE A 115 19.02 -1.09 31.48
CA PHE A 115 18.93 -2.09 30.44
C PHE A 115 19.20 -1.49 29.07
N ASN A 116 19.94 -2.22 28.26
CA ASN A 116 20.14 -1.87 26.86
C ASN A 116 18.96 -2.38 26.05
N ILE A 117 18.26 -1.46 25.40
CA ILE A 117 17.21 -1.78 24.43
C ILE A 117 17.85 -1.68 23.05
N VAL A 118 17.66 -2.73 22.24
CA VAL A 118 18.15 -2.81 20.87
C VAL A 118 16.98 -2.59 19.93
N ALA A 119 17.06 -1.55 19.11
CA ALA A 119 16.10 -1.29 18.05
C ALA A 119 16.52 -2.07 16.79
N ASN A 120 15.73 -3.08 16.44
CA ASN A 120 16.05 -3.98 15.33
C ASN A 120 15.30 -3.59 14.05
N PHE A 121 13.98 -3.34 14.16
CA PHE A 121 13.14 -3.04 13.01
C PHE A 121 12.17 -1.90 13.29
N LEU A 122 11.78 -1.16 12.25
CA LEU A 122 10.84 -0.05 12.40
C LEU A 122 9.45 -0.53 12.86
N GLY A 123 8.83 0.26 13.73
CA GLY A 123 7.52 -0.08 14.28
C GLY A 123 7.31 0.50 15.67
N GLN A 124 6.20 0.12 16.28
CA GLN A 124 5.88 0.45 17.66
C GLN A 124 5.75 -0.83 18.48
N THR A 125 6.35 -0.85 19.66
CA THR A 125 6.23 -1.93 20.63
C THR A 125 6.14 -1.34 22.04
N LYS A 126 5.68 -2.14 23.00
CA LYS A 126 5.68 -1.78 24.41
C LYS A 126 6.57 -2.76 25.15
N LEU A 127 7.48 -2.22 25.95
CA LEU A 127 8.20 -3.02 26.93
C LEU A 127 7.35 -3.16 28.19
N PHE A 128 7.36 -4.36 28.74
CA PHE A 128 6.66 -4.69 29.96
C PHE A 128 7.53 -5.60 30.82
N VAL A 129 7.23 -5.62 32.11
CA VAL A 129 7.87 -6.52 33.06
C VAL A 129 7.05 -7.81 33.15
N GLU A 130 7.71 -8.94 32.97
CA GLU A 130 7.18 -10.28 33.15
C GLU A 130 7.84 -10.93 34.36
N LEU A 131 7.03 -11.47 35.27
CA LEU A 131 7.47 -12.23 36.42
C LEU A 131 7.52 -13.71 36.05
N VAL A 132 8.64 -14.36 36.30
CA VAL A 132 8.79 -15.80 36.12
C VAL A 132 8.77 -16.46 37.50
N HIS A 133 7.76 -17.25 37.78
CA HIS A 133 7.60 -17.96 39.04
C HIS A 133 8.52 -19.18 39.12
N LYS A 134 8.80 -19.67 40.32
CA LYS A 134 9.61 -20.89 40.55
C LYS A 134 8.97 -22.13 39.93
N ASN A 135 7.63 -22.15 39.82
CA ASN A 135 6.87 -23.20 39.16
C ASN A 135 6.94 -23.16 37.61
N GLY A 136 7.60 -22.15 37.01
CA GLY A 136 7.75 -21.98 35.57
C GLY A 136 6.60 -21.23 34.88
N SER A 137 5.55 -20.84 35.61
CA SER A 137 4.52 -19.94 35.08
C SER A 137 5.06 -18.51 34.93
N THR A 138 4.54 -17.78 33.95
CA THR A 138 4.85 -16.37 33.75
C THR A 138 3.63 -15.49 33.94
N GLU A 139 3.85 -14.34 34.55
CA GLU A 139 2.80 -13.39 34.91
C GLU A 139 3.20 -12.00 34.42
N ARG A 140 2.34 -11.35 33.63
CA ARG A 140 2.62 -9.99 33.15
C ARG A 140 2.15 -8.97 34.17
N LEU A 141 3.07 -8.11 34.63
CA LEU A 141 2.73 -7.01 35.53
C LEU A 141 1.76 -6.02 34.86
N LYS A 142 0.76 -5.59 35.64
CA LYS A 142 -0.27 -4.63 35.20
C LYS A 142 0.22 -3.17 35.24
N SER A 143 1.45 -2.94 35.70
CA SER A 143 2.10 -1.65 35.85
C SER A 143 2.23 -0.88 34.53
N SER A 144 2.74 0.35 34.61
CA SER A 144 3.03 1.16 33.41
C SER A 144 3.94 0.38 32.45
N THR A 145 3.72 0.55 31.14
CA THR A 145 4.54 -0.03 30.07
C THR A 145 5.35 1.07 29.40
N LEU A 146 6.57 0.79 28.95
CA LEU A 146 7.36 1.75 28.18
C LEU A 146 7.04 1.64 26.69
N PRO A 147 6.41 2.64 26.06
CA PRO A 147 6.28 2.65 24.61
C PRO A 147 7.63 2.93 23.96
N VAL A 148 7.98 2.07 23.01
CA VAL A 148 9.18 2.18 22.17
C VAL A 148 8.75 2.36 20.72
N THR A 149 9.18 3.46 20.12
CA THR A 149 8.98 3.75 18.70
C THR A 149 10.33 3.68 18.01
N VAL A 150 10.46 2.72 17.08
CA VAL A 150 11.64 2.58 16.24
C VAL A 150 11.32 3.17 14.87
N ILE A 151 12.11 4.17 14.49
CA ILE A 151 12.02 4.83 13.18
C ILE A 151 13.28 4.54 12.37
N ARG A 152 13.19 4.76 11.07
CA ARG A 152 14.35 4.69 10.20
C ARG A 152 15.15 5.99 10.33
N PRO A 153 16.50 5.95 10.37
CA PRO A 153 17.29 7.16 10.37
C PRO A 153 17.09 7.94 9.06
N GLU A 154 16.85 9.25 9.17
CA GLU A 154 16.67 10.13 8.02
C GLU A 154 17.97 10.23 7.21
N ARG A 155 17.88 9.91 5.91
CA ARG A 155 18.99 10.04 4.96
C ARG A 155 18.71 11.20 4.02
N VAL A 156 19.77 11.82 3.49
CA VAL A 156 19.66 12.91 2.49
C VAL A 156 18.79 12.48 1.29
N ILE A 157 18.85 11.20 0.91
CA ILE A 157 18.06 10.62 -0.17
C ILE A 157 16.54 10.69 0.11
N ASP A 158 16.10 10.68 1.37
CA ASP A 158 14.69 10.74 1.74
C ASP A 158 14.11 12.15 1.54
N HIS A 159 14.89 13.20 1.82
CA HIS A 159 14.49 14.58 1.50
C HIS A 159 14.44 14.81 -0.03
N VAL A 160 15.43 14.31 -0.77
CA VAL A 160 15.46 14.38 -2.24
C VAL A 160 14.25 13.67 -2.84
N PHE A 161 13.88 12.51 -2.29
CA PHE A 161 12.69 11.79 -2.71
C PHE A 161 11.41 12.53 -2.42
N THR A 162 11.23 13.02 -1.19
CA THR A 162 10.05 13.76 -0.78
C THR A 162 9.83 14.97 -1.70
N GLY A 163 10.89 15.74 -1.97
CA GLY A 163 10.85 16.85 -2.92
C GLY A 163 10.51 16.42 -4.36
N SER A 164 11.12 15.32 -4.82
CA SER A 164 10.87 14.77 -6.16
C SER A 164 9.43 14.27 -6.33
N VAL A 165 8.86 13.59 -5.33
CA VAL A 165 7.47 13.12 -5.34
C VAL A 165 6.51 14.30 -5.39
N ILE A 166 6.72 15.33 -4.55
CA ILE A 166 5.90 16.55 -4.57
C ILE A 166 5.93 17.18 -5.97
N LEU A 167 7.12 17.33 -6.56
CA LEU A 167 7.29 17.92 -7.88
C LEU A 167 6.56 17.10 -8.96
N LEU A 168 6.81 15.79 -9.02
CA LEU A 168 6.24 14.91 -10.03
C LEU A 168 4.72 14.80 -9.91
N ILE A 169 4.18 14.70 -8.69
CA ILE A 169 2.73 14.68 -8.45
C ILE A 169 2.10 16.02 -8.80
N SER A 170 2.75 17.14 -8.46
CA SER A 170 2.26 18.47 -8.84
C SER A 170 2.15 18.63 -10.35
N ILE A 171 3.20 18.21 -11.10
CA ILE A 171 3.19 18.20 -12.56
C ILE A 171 2.09 17.27 -13.11
N LEU A 172 1.93 16.09 -12.50
CA LEU A 172 0.88 15.14 -12.90
C LEU A 172 -0.52 15.72 -12.70
N TYR A 173 -0.76 16.40 -11.58
CA TYR A 173 -2.04 17.04 -11.27
C TYR A 173 -2.31 18.25 -12.17
N ILE A 174 -1.29 19.03 -12.51
CA ILE A 174 -1.38 20.06 -13.56
C ILE A 174 -1.77 19.43 -14.89
N ASN A 175 -1.16 18.30 -15.27
CA ASN A 175 -1.50 17.59 -16.50
C ASN A 175 -2.95 17.07 -16.48
N PHE A 176 -3.45 16.56 -15.34
CA PHE A 176 -4.85 16.15 -15.20
C PHE A 176 -5.80 17.33 -15.35
N GLY A 177 -5.51 18.46 -14.71
CA GLY A 177 -6.29 19.70 -14.90
C GLY A 177 -6.26 20.17 -16.36
N ALA A 178 -5.09 20.09 -17.01
CA ALA A 178 -4.93 20.47 -18.42
C ALA A 178 -5.62 19.51 -19.40
N ALA A 179 -5.83 18.25 -18.99
CA ALA A 179 -6.54 17.21 -19.74
C ALA A 179 -8.06 17.27 -19.59
N LEU A 180 -8.56 18.07 -18.65
CA LEU A 180 -9.98 18.14 -18.28
C LEU A 180 -10.84 18.79 -19.37
N ASP A 181 -11.12 18.11 -20.48
CA ASP A 181 -11.99 18.69 -21.51
C ASP A 181 -13.45 18.79 -21.01
N VAL A 182 -13.85 20.01 -20.62
CA VAL A 182 -15.20 20.35 -20.17
C VAL A 182 -16.24 20.05 -21.25
N GLY A 183 -15.87 20.15 -22.53
CA GLY A 183 -16.72 19.79 -23.66
C GLY A 183 -16.92 18.27 -23.75
N ALA A 184 -15.88 17.48 -23.52
CA ALA A 184 -15.98 16.02 -23.44
C ALA A 184 -16.86 15.60 -22.25
N LEU A 185 -16.71 16.23 -21.07
CA LEU A 185 -17.58 16.03 -19.91
C LEU A 185 -19.06 16.23 -20.24
N LYS A 186 -19.39 17.24 -21.05
CA LYS A 186 -20.77 17.50 -21.50
C LYS A 186 -21.30 16.40 -22.43
N GLN A 187 -20.46 15.80 -23.25
CA GLN A 187 -20.86 14.65 -24.09
C GLN A 187 -21.04 13.38 -23.25
N ILE A 188 -20.19 13.17 -22.25
CA ILE A 188 -20.30 12.06 -21.30
C ILE A 188 -21.62 12.13 -20.52
N ALA A 189 -22.05 13.33 -20.12
CA ALA A 189 -23.33 13.55 -19.46
C ALA A 189 -24.56 13.12 -20.31
N ARG A 190 -24.41 12.98 -21.64
CA ARG A 190 -25.48 12.48 -22.53
C ARG A 190 -25.63 10.96 -22.54
N ARG A 191 -24.62 10.21 -22.07
CA ARG A 191 -24.66 8.73 -21.95
C ARG A 191 -24.15 8.31 -20.56
N PRO A 192 -24.93 8.56 -19.50
CA PRO A 192 -24.43 8.48 -18.12
C PRO A 192 -24.27 7.06 -17.59
N VAL A 193 -24.87 6.04 -18.23
CA VAL A 193 -24.92 4.68 -17.69
C VAL A 193 -23.53 4.10 -17.40
N GLY A 194 -22.61 4.15 -18.37
CA GLY A 194 -21.24 3.66 -18.17
C GLY A 194 -20.48 4.40 -17.07
N PRO A 195 -20.39 5.75 -17.12
CA PRO A 195 -19.75 6.55 -16.08
C PRO A 195 -20.34 6.36 -14.68
N VAL A 196 -21.66 6.20 -14.55
CA VAL A 196 -22.32 5.97 -13.26
C VAL A 196 -21.94 4.60 -12.68
N ILE A 197 -21.92 3.55 -13.51
CA ILE A 197 -21.46 2.22 -13.08
C ILE A 197 -20.00 2.30 -12.63
N GLY A 198 -19.14 2.93 -13.45
CA GLY A 198 -17.73 3.15 -13.09
C GLY A 198 -17.57 3.90 -11.77
N PHE A 199 -18.37 4.94 -11.53
CA PHE A 199 -18.37 5.70 -10.28
C PHE A 199 -18.77 4.84 -9.07
N ILE A 200 -19.82 4.03 -9.19
CA ILE A 200 -20.28 3.12 -8.13
C ILE A 200 -19.21 2.05 -7.86
N CYS A 201 -18.63 1.47 -8.90
CA CYS A 201 -17.53 0.52 -8.76
C CYS A 201 -16.33 1.15 -8.03
N GLN A 202 -15.98 2.38 -8.42
CA GLN A 202 -14.81 3.08 -7.90
C GLN A 202 -14.96 3.55 -6.45
N PHE A 203 -16.11 4.14 -6.10
CA PHE A 203 -16.28 4.78 -4.79
C PHE A 203 -17.29 4.11 -3.89
N VAL A 204 -17.85 2.97 -4.26
CA VAL A 204 -18.63 2.14 -3.35
C VAL A 204 -17.99 0.77 -3.25
N PHE A 205 -17.86 0.05 -4.37
CA PHE A 205 -17.36 -1.33 -4.34
C PHE A 205 -15.89 -1.41 -3.89
N MET A 206 -15.00 -0.62 -4.49
CA MET A 206 -13.56 -0.68 -4.17
C MET A 206 -13.18 -0.31 -2.73
N PRO A 207 -13.76 0.73 -2.12
CA PRO A 207 -13.62 1.00 -0.69
C PRO A 207 -14.06 -0.17 0.20
N LEU A 208 -15.22 -0.76 -0.10
CA LEU A 208 -15.76 -1.88 0.68
C LEU A 208 -14.92 -3.15 0.51
N LEU A 209 -14.49 -3.42 -0.72
CA LEU A 209 -13.61 -4.54 -1.05
C LEU A 209 -12.27 -4.41 -0.32
N SER A 210 -11.60 -3.27 -0.43
CA SER A 210 -10.31 -3.04 0.24
C SER A 210 -10.42 -3.11 1.76
N TYR A 211 -11.49 -2.58 2.35
CA TYR A 211 -11.78 -2.71 3.78
C TYR A 211 -11.97 -4.18 4.19
N GLY A 212 -12.83 -4.91 3.48
CA GLY A 212 -13.13 -6.32 3.78
C GLY A 212 -11.92 -7.23 3.58
N LEU A 213 -11.17 -7.04 2.48
CA LEU A 213 -9.95 -7.78 2.18
C LEU A 213 -8.85 -7.48 3.22
N GLY A 214 -8.79 -6.23 3.68
CA GLY A 214 -7.88 -5.81 4.75
C GLY A 214 -8.16 -6.55 6.06
N HIS A 215 -9.42 -6.55 6.53
CA HIS A 215 -9.79 -7.28 7.76
C HIS A 215 -9.60 -8.78 7.63
N LEU A 216 -9.84 -9.35 6.44
CA LEU A 216 -9.73 -10.79 6.22
C LEU A 216 -8.26 -11.26 6.22
N LEU A 217 -7.37 -10.52 5.57
CA LEU A 217 -5.97 -10.94 5.40
C LEU A 217 -5.03 -10.42 6.49
N PHE A 218 -5.40 -9.32 7.17
CA PHE A 218 -4.52 -8.63 8.11
C PHE A 218 -5.21 -8.33 9.45
N PRO A 219 -5.83 -9.30 10.14
CA PRO A 219 -6.66 -9.03 11.32
C PRO A 219 -5.94 -8.21 12.41
N ASP A 220 -4.65 -8.47 12.63
CA ASP A 220 -3.84 -7.85 13.68
C ASP A 220 -2.81 -6.82 13.15
N ASN A 221 -2.79 -6.56 11.84
CA ASN A 221 -1.84 -5.65 11.20
C ASN A 221 -2.55 -4.46 10.54
N TYR A 222 -2.84 -3.45 11.36
CA TYR A 222 -3.67 -2.30 10.99
C TYR A 222 -2.98 -1.37 9.97
N GLU A 223 -1.65 -1.34 9.94
CA GLU A 223 -0.85 -0.58 8.99
C GLU A 223 -1.06 -1.12 7.57
N LEU A 224 -1.06 -2.45 7.40
CA LEU A 224 -1.38 -3.08 6.11
C LEU A 224 -2.86 -2.90 5.72
N GLN A 225 -3.78 -2.96 6.69
CA GLN A 225 -5.20 -2.64 6.44
C GLN A 225 -5.37 -1.20 5.93
N LEU A 226 -4.72 -0.23 6.58
CA LEU A 226 -4.75 1.18 6.16
C LEU A 226 -4.14 1.36 4.77
N GLY A 227 -3.00 0.73 4.50
CA GLY A 227 -2.35 0.79 3.19
C GLY A 227 -3.25 0.26 2.06
N LEU A 228 -3.91 -0.88 2.28
CA LEU A 228 -4.84 -1.47 1.32
C LEU A 228 -6.11 -0.62 1.16
N PHE A 229 -6.66 -0.11 2.26
CA PHE A 229 -7.83 0.74 2.26
C PHE A 229 -7.59 2.07 1.50
N PHE A 230 -6.47 2.74 1.75
CA PHE A 230 -6.08 3.96 1.02
C PHE A 230 -5.89 3.68 -0.48
N THR A 231 -5.44 2.48 -0.84
CA THR A 231 -5.37 2.05 -2.24
C THR A 231 -6.76 1.88 -2.87
N GLY A 232 -7.71 1.27 -2.16
CA GLY A 232 -9.06 1.05 -2.68
C GLY A 232 -9.99 2.27 -2.69
N VAL A 233 -9.75 3.27 -1.83
CA VAL A 233 -10.49 4.54 -1.86
C VAL A 233 -9.93 5.55 -2.87
N SER A 234 -8.72 5.30 -3.38
CA SER A 234 -8.10 6.13 -4.42
C SER A 234 -8.95 6.14 -5.70
N PRO A 235 -8.82 7.17 -6.57
CA PRO A 235 -9.45 7.14 -7.89
C PRO A 235 -8.74 6.16 -8.81
N ALA A 236 -9.34 5.92 -9.98
CA ALA A 236 -8.75 5.08 -11.01
C ALA A 236 -7.39 5.63 -11.48
N GLY A 237 -6.44 4.72 -11.75
CA GLY A 237 -5.09 5.05 -12.16
C GLY A 237 -4.98 5.32 -13.66
N GLY A 238 -4.20 6.33 -14.05
CA GLY A 238 -4.05 6.72 -15.46
C GLY A 238 -3.51 5.63 -16.41
N ALA A 239 -2.93 4.56 -15.87
CA ALA A 239 -2.55 3.35 -16.61
C ALA A 239 -3.76 2.61 -17.22
N SER A 240 -4.98 2.79 -16.67
CA SER A 240 -6.23 2.22 -17.19
C SER A 240 -6.42 2.51 -18.66
N ASN A 241 -6.23 3.77 -19.07
CA ASN A 241 -6.36 4.22 -20.45
C ASN A 241 -5.47 3.44 -21.45
N ILE A 242 -4.28 3.00 -21.03
CA ILE A 242 -3.38 2.23 -21.90
C ILE A 242 -3.90 0.80 -22.04
N TRP A 243 -4.33 0.20 -20.93
CA TRP A 243 -4.87 -1.15 -20.90
C TRP A 243 -6.21 -1.27 -21.61
N THR A 244 -7.09 -0.28 -21.48
CA THR A 244 -8.34 -0.20 -22.23
C THR A 244 -8.08 -0.25 -23.73
N VAL A 245 -7.13 0.53 -24.25
CA VAL A 245 -6.76 0.47 -25.68
C VAL A 245 -6.16 -0.88 -26.04
N ALA A 246 -5.25 -1.41 -25.21
CA ALA A 246 -4.57 -2.67 -25.48
C ALA A 246 -5.54 -3.86 -25.58
N LEU A 247 -6.64 -3.82 -24.81
CA LEU A 247 -7.69 -4.83 -24.77
C LEU A 247 -8.86 -4.54 -25.72
N GLY A 248 -8.80 -3.45 -26.52
CA GLY A 248 -9.87 -3.10 -27.47
C GLY A 248 -11.14 -2.50 -26.83
N GLY A 249 -11.03 -1.94 -25.63
CA GLY A 249 -12.11 -1.25 -24.92
C GLY A 249 -12.32 0.19 -25.38
N ASN A 250 -13.39 0.80 -24.88
CA ASN A 250 -13.76 2.18 -25.18
C ASN A 250 -12.85 3.19 -24.43
N LEU A 251 -11.83 3.69 -25.13
CA LEU A 251 -10.89 4.68 -24.58
C LEU A 251 -11.58 5.97 -24.13
N THR A 252 -12.55 6.48 -24.91
CA THR A 252 -13.25 7.72 -24.57
C THR A 252 -13.99 7.58 -23.24
N LEU A 253 -14.59 6.43 -23.00
CA LEU A 253 -15.24 6.11 -21.73
C LEU A 253 -14.23 5.96 -20.58
N SER A 254 -13.08 5.30 -20.78
CA SER A 254 -12.04 5.20 -19.74
C SER A 254 -11.52 6.58 -19.33
N ILE A 255 -11.15 7.44 -20.29
CA ILE A 255 -10.69 8.81 -19.99
C ILE A 255 -11.75 9.60 -19.22
N ALA A 256 -13.02 9.45 -19.60
CA ALA A 256 -14.15 10.06 -18.91
C ALA A 256 -14.22 9.64 -17.43
N MET A 257 -14.17 8.33 -17.17
CA MET A 257 -14.26 7.78 -15.83
C MET A 257 -13.04 8.12 -14.98
N THR A 258 -11.83 8.08 -15.54
CA THR A 258 -10.61 8.50 -14.82
C THR A 258 -10.71 9.96 -14.42
N THR A 259 -11.23 10.80 -15.32
CA THR A 259 -11.40 12.23 -15.09
C THR A 259 -12.41 12.50 -13.99
N ILE A 260 -13.60 11.91 -14.10
CA ILE A 260 -14.67 12.06 -13.11
C ILE A 260 -14.22 11.54 -11.75
N SER A 261 -13.56 10.37 -11.71
CA SER A 261 -13.08 9.80 -10.46
C SER A 261 -11.97 10.64 -9.82
N THR A 262 -11.02 11.13 -10.60
CA THR A 262 -9.96 12.01 -10.09
C THR A 262 -10.53 13.29 -9.45
N LEU A 263 -11.55 13.90 -10.07
CA LEU A 263 -12.23 15.06 -9.48
C LEU A 263 -13.05 14.69 -8.24
N ALA A 264 -13.78 13.57 -8.30
CA ALA A 264 -14.59 13.13 -7.17
C ALA A 264 -13.75 12.69 -5.96
N ALA A 265 -12.52 12.22 -6.17
CA ALA A 265 -11.61 11.77 -5.11
C ALA A 265 -11.37 12.83 -4.04
N PHE A 266 -11.37 14.13 -4.38
CA PHE A 266 -11.23 15.22 -3.41
C PHE A 266 -12.30 15.20 -2.30
N GLY A 267 -13.51 14.75 -2.62
CA GLY A 267 -14.58 14.57 -1.64
C GLY A 267 -14.70 13.12 -1.15
N MET A 268 -14.60 12.16 -2.07
CA MET A 268 -14.86 10.75 -1.77
C MET A 268 -13.77 10.10 -0.92
N MET A 269 -12.49 10.43 -1.14
CA MET A 269 -11.41 9.88 -0.31
C MET A 269 -11.52 10.33 1.15
N PRO A 270 -11.61 11.64 1.47
CA PRO A 270 -11.84 12.07 2.85
C PRO A 270 -13.11 11.46 3.46
N LEU A 271 -14.20 11.35 2.69
CA LEU A 271 -15.44 10.73 3.16
C LEU A 271 -15.21 9.30 3.65
N TRP A 272 -14.55 8.45 2.86
CA TRP A 272 -14.27 7.07 3.27
C TRP A 272 -13.25 6.98 4.40
N ILE A 273 -12.23 7.83 4.40
CA ILE A 273 -11.23 7.89 5.47
C ILE A 273 -11.87 8.30 6.80
N PHE A 274 -12.79 9.27 6.78
CA PHE A 274 -13.45 9.78 7.98
C PHE A 274 -14.61 8.88 8.47
N THR A 275 -15.07 7.94 7.63
CA THR A 275 -16.07 6.94 7.98
C THR A 275 -15.42 5.59 8.31
N LEU A 276 -15.24 4.70 7.33
CA LEU A 276 -14.66 3.37 7.57
C LEU A 276 -13.18 3.42 7.94
N GLY A 277 -12.41 4.34 7.38
CA GLY A 277 -11.00 4.51 7.73
C GLY A 277 -10.82 4.77 9.22
N ARG A 278 -11.70 5.58 9.82
CA ARG A 278 -11.72 5.87 11.27
C ARG A 278 -11.76 4.60 12.11
N THR A 279 -12.49 3.57 11.66
CA THR A 279 -12.58 2.29 12.41
C THR A 279 -11.23 1.57 12.43
N ILE A 280 -10.44 1.64 11.35
CA ILE A 280 -9.10 1.05 11.29
C ILE A 280 -8.14 1.87 12.16
N PHE A 281 -8.17 3.20 12.04
CA PHE A 281 -7.36 4.11 12.86
C PHE A 281 -7.60 3.91 14.36
N GLN A 282 -8.87 3.77 14.78
CA GLN A 282 -9.22 3.53 16.17
C GLN A 282 -8.65 2.20 16.69
N ARG A 283 -8.72 1.12 15.90
CA ARG A 283 -8.13 -0.17 16.27
C ARG A 283 -6.61 -0.13 16.32
N ALA A 284 -6.01 0.69 15.46
CA ALA A 284 -4.56 0.93 15.46
C ALA A 284 -4.08 1.82 16.62
N ASN A 285 -4.98 2.35 17.47
CA ASN A 285 -4.67 3.42 18.44
C ASN A 285 -3.98 4.64 17.80
N LEU A 286 -4.26 4.88 16.52
CA LEU A 286 -3.72 6.02 15.77
C LEU A 286 -4.77 7.12 15.72
N VAL A 287 -4.35 8.36 15.98
CA VAL A 287 -5.20 9.53 15.78
C VAL A 287 -5.31 9.78 14.27
N VAL A 288 -6.54 9.86 13.77
CA VAL A 288 -6.78 10.20 12.36
C VAL A 288 -6.21 11.61 12.11
N PRO A 289 -5.26 11.79 11.17
CA PRO A 289 -4.62 13.09 10.94
C PRO A 289 -5.50 13.97 10.04
N TYR A 290 -6.70 14.33 10.52
CA TYR A 290 -7.72 15.08 9.76
C TYR A 290 -7.17 16.35 9.11
N SER A 291 -6.40 17.13 9.86
CA SER A 291 -5.80 18.38 9.37
C SER A 291 -4.80 18.12 8.25
N ARG A 292 -3.92 17.13 8.38
CA ARG A 292 -2.93 16.80 7.34
C ARG A 292 -3.58 16.23 6.09
N ILE A 293 -4.61 15.41 6.22
CA ILE A 293 -5.41 14.90 5.08
C ILE A 293 -6.10 16.07 4.37
N ALA A 294 -6.67 17.02 5.11
CA ALA A 294 -7.27 18.21 4.52
C ALA A 294 -6.23 19.09 3.81
N TYR A 295 -5.08 19.37 4.43
CA TYR A 295 -4.02 20.18 3.81
C TYR A 295 -3.44 19.53 2.56
N THR A 296 -3.21 18.21 2.58
CA THR A 296 -2.72 17.47 1.41
C THR A 296 -3.74 17.46 0.28
N ALA A 297 -5.03 17.24 0.59
CA ALA A 297 -6.11 17.34 -0.39
C ALA A 297 -6.21 18.74 -1.00
N ILE A 298 -6.19 19.80 -0.19
CA ILE A 298 -6.21 21.20 -0.66
C ILE A 298 -4.95 21.49 -1.50
N GLY A 299 -3.79 21.01 -1.08
CA GLY A 299 -2.53 21.14 -1.80
C GLY A 299 -2.58 20.53 -3.21
N LEU A 300 -3.38 19.49 -3.41
CA LEU A 300 -3.60 18.86 -4.73
C LEU A 300 -4.65 19.60 -5.59
N VAL A 301 -5.55 20.39 -4.99
CA VAL A 301 -6.49 21.24 -5.73
C VAL A 301 -5.77 22.37 -6.48
N VAL A 302 -4.71 22.93 -5.89
CA VAL A 302 -3.91 24.02 -6.48
C VAL A 302 -3.33 23.65 -7.86
N PRO A 303 -2.55 22.56 -8.02
CA PRO A 303 -1.99 22.16 -9.32
C PRO A 303 -3.08 21.79 -10.34
N ILE A 304 -4.17 21.14 -9.94
CA ILE A 304 -5.30 20.89 -10.87
C ILE A 304 -5.93 22.19 -11.36
N SER A 305 -6.16 23.13 -10.45
CA SER A 305 -6.74 24.44 -10.80
C SER A 305 -5.83 25.20 -11.77
N ALA A 306 -4.52 25.15 -11.55
CA ALA A 306 -3.53 25.70 -12.49
C ALA A 306 -3.60 25.00 -13.86
N GLY A 307 -3.70 23.66 -13.88
CA GLY A 307 -3.90 22.89 -15.11
C GLY A 307 -5.15 23.31 -15.89
N LEU A 308 -6.27 23.50 -15.19
CA LEU A 308 -7.54 23.94 -15.77
C LEU A 308 -7.44 25.36 -16.36
N LEU A 309 -6.78 26.27 -15.64
CA LEU A 309 -6.51 27.62 -16.14
C LEU A 309 -5.63 27.59 -17.39
N ILE A 310 -4.58 26.77 -17.40
CA ILE A 310 -3.72 26.56 -18.56
C ILE A 310 -4.51 26.03 -19.75
N GLN A 311 -5.43 25.09 -19.53
CA GLN A 311 -6.30 24.59 -20.58
C GLN A 311 -7.16 25.69 -21.19
N ARG A 312 -7.73 26.56 -20.36
CA ARG A 312 -8.62 27.65 -20.78
C ARG A 312 -7.90 28.75 -21.54
N TYR A 313 -6.74 29.20 -21.04
CA TYR A 313 -6.02 30.35 -21.58
C TYR A 313 -4.93 29.97 -22.60
N CYS A 314 -4.34 28.78 -22.49
CA CYS A 314 -3.19 28.33 -23.28
C CYS A 314 -3.42 26.93 -23.91
N PRO A 315 -4.42 26.75 -24.79
CA PRO A 315 -4.80 25.43 -25.32
C PRO A 315 -3.67 24.72 -26.10
N ARG A 316 -2.75 25.49 -26.72
CA ARG A 316 -1.56 24.92 -27.37
C ARG A 316 -0.63 24.23 -26.36
N PHE A 317 -0.44 24.84 -25.18
CA PHE A 317 0.39 24.29 -24.13
C PHE A 317 -0.31 23.13 -23.40
N SER A 318 -1.62 23.22 -23.16
CA SER A 318 -2.40 22.08 -22.63
C SER A 318 -2.26 20.83 -23.50
N ARG A 319 -2.28 20.93 -24.83
CA ARG A 319 -2.03 19.76 -25.71
C ARG A 319 -0.65 19.12 -25.50
N LEU A 320 0.37 19.91 -25.18
CA LEU A 320 1.69 19.38 -24.82
C LEU A 320 1.63 18.66 -23.47
N LEU A 321 1.02 19.27 -22.45
CA LEU A 321 0.81 18.70 -21.12
C LEU A 321 0.06 17.35 -21.18
N VAL A 322 -1.03 17.27 -21.93
CA VAL A 322 -1.79 16.04 -22.16
C VAL A 322 -0.94 14.97 -22.86
N ARG A 323 -0.06 15.37 -23.78
CA ARG A 323 0.82 14.44 -24.49
C ARG A 323 1.89 13.84 -23.56
N ILE A 324 2.40 14.62 -22.61
CA ILE A 324 3.41 14.15 -21.64
C ILE A 324 2.80 13.44 -20.43
N LEU A 325 1.48 13.53 -20.20
CA LEU A 325 0.78 12.88 -19.08
C LEU A 325 1.12 11.38 -18.95
N LYS A 326 1.05 10.65 -20.07
CA LYS A 326 1.33 9.20 -20.10
C LYS A 326 2.77 8.85 -19.74
N PRO A 327 3.81 9.38 -20.41
CA PRO A 327 5.19 9.08 -20.03
C PRO A 327 5.52 9.57 -18.62
N MET A 328 5.00 10.72 -18.18
CA MET A 328 5.20 11.21 -16.82
C MET A 328 4.60 10.30 -15.75
N SER A 329 3.41 9.74 -15.98
CA SER A 329 2.79 8.79 -15.05
C SER A 329 3.65 7.54 -14.86
N VAL A 330 4.23 7.03 -15.96
CA VAL A 330 5.11 5.86 -15.91
C VAL A 330 6.43 6.20 -15.21
N ILE A 331 7.02 7.36 -15.52
CA ILE A 331 8.24 7.84 -14.84
C ILE A 331 8.00 7.96 -13.33
N LEU A 332 6.87 8.53 -12.90
CA LEU A 332 6.54 8.65 -11.47
C LEU A 332 6.43 7.27 -10.81
N ILE A 333 5.72 6.32 -11.43
CA ILE A 333 5.59 4.96 -10.88
C ILE A 333 6.95 4.28 -10.78
N LEU A 334 7.76 4.33 -11.86
CA LEU A 334 9.11 3.76 -11.85
C LEU A 334 9.99 4.43 -10.81
N PHE A 335 9.92 5.75 -10.67
CA PHE A 335 10.67 6.51 -9.67
C PHE A 335 10.30 6.07 -8.26
N ILE A 336 9.01 5.96 -7.93
CA ILE A 336 8.54 5.49 -6.63
C ILE A 336 8.98 4.05 -6.37
N VAL A 337 8.86 3.16 -7.37
CA VAL A 337 9.24 1.74 -7.24
C VAL A 337 10.75 1.58 -7.08
N ILE A 338 11.55 2.21 -7.94
CA ILE A 338 13.02 2.19 -7.85
C ILE A 338 13.47 2.78 -6.53
N PHE A 339 12.90 3.92 -6.12
CA PHE A 339 13.20 4.50 -4.82
C PHE A 339 12.85 3.53 -3.70
N ALA A 340 11.64 2.96 -3.69
CA ALA A 340 11.21 2.01 -2.67
C ALA A 340 12.21 0.85 -2.54
N ILE A 341 12.77 0.34 -3.65
CA ILE A 341 13.81 -0.70 -3.64
C ILE A 341 15.14 -0.17 -3.12
N VAL A 342 15.62 0.96 -3.65
CA VAL A 342 16.95 1.50 -3.34
C VAL A 342 17.06 1.96 -1.89
N THR A 343 16.01 2.60 -1.36
CA THR A 343 16.02 3.14 0.00
C THR A 343 15.44 2.19 1.03
N ASN A 344 14.66 1.20 0.60
CA ASN A 344 13.96 0.32 1.51
C ASN A 344 13.98 -1.15 1.07
N LEU A 345 15.16 -1.75 0.96
CA LEU A 345 15.29 -3.22 0.87
C LEU A 345 14.56 -3.94 2.02
N TYR A 346 14.42 -3.27 3.18
CA TYR A 346 13.62 -3.74 4.31
C TYR A 346 12.10 -3.80 4.01
N LEU A 347 11.55 -2.95 3.12
CA LEU A 347 10.12 -3.05 2.76
C LEU A 347 9.83 -4.39 2.07
N PHE A 348 10.81 -4.97 1.37
CA PHE A 348 10.69 -6.31 0.79
C PHE A 348 10.81 -7.43 1.84
N GLU A 349 11.32 -7.15 3.03
CA GLU A 349 11.26 -8.10 4.16
C GLU A 349 9.85 -8.16 4.75
N LEU A 350 9.09 -7.07 4.62
CA LEU A 350 7.68 -7.07 4.97
C LEU A 350 6.81 -7.79 3.95
N PHE A 351 7.29 -8.11 2.73
CA PHE A 351 6.48 -8.80 1.73
C PHE A 351 6.20 -10.25 2.15
N SER A 352 5.03 -10.44 2.76
CA SER A 352 4.47 -11.76 3.02
C SER A 352 3.60 -12.25 1.87
N TRP A 353 3.27 -13.54 1.87
CA TRP A 353 2.34 -14.11 0.90
C TRP A 353 0.95 -13.43 0.97
N GLN A 354 0.50 -13.00 2.16
CA GLN A 354 -0.75 -12.27 2.34
C GLN A 354 -0.73 -10.92 1.60
N ILE A 355 0.40 -10.20 1.60
CA ILE A 355 0.56 -8.92 0.89
C ILE A 355 0.51 -9.10 -0.63
N ILE A 356 1.08 -10.18 -1.14
CA ILE A 356 1.02 -10.51 -2.57
C ILE A 356 -0.42 -10.85 -2.97
N ILE A 357 -1.12 -11.67 -2.17
CA ILE A 357 -2.51 -12.03 -2.42
C ILE A 357 -3.42 -10.81 -2.31
N ALA A 358 -3.23 -9.93 -1.33
CA ALA A 358 -3.98 -8.67 -1.23
C ALA A 358 -3.72 -7.77 -2.45
N GLY A 359 -2.46 -7.59 -2.83
CA GLY A 359 -2.05 -6.74 -3.96
C GLY A 359 -2.56 -7.26 -5.31
N LEU A 360 -2.69 -8.57 -5.48
CA LEU A 360 -3.29 -9.18 -6.66
C LEU A 360 -4.82 -9.24 -6.59
N GLY A 361 -5.36 -9.52 -5.40
CA GLY A 361 -6.78 -9.73 -5.15
C GLY A 361 -7.61 -8.48 -5.35
N LEU A 362 -7.14 -7.33 -4.86
CA LEU A 362 -7.83 -6.05 -5.02
C LEU A 362 -8.09 -5.71 -6.51
N PRO A 363 -7.08 -5.65 -7.41
CA PRO A 363 -7.32 -5.33 -8.80
C PRO A 363 -8.06 -6.46 -9.52
N LEU A 364 -7.76 -7.73 -9.23
CA LEU A 364 -8.40 -8.88 -9.89
C LEU A 364 -9.91 -8.91 -9.63
N ILE A 365 -10.33 -8.83 -8.37
CA ILE A 365 -11.74 -8.81 -7.99
C ILE A 365 -12.40 -7.54 -8.56
N GLY A 366 -11.68 -6.41 -8.59
CA GLY A 366 -12.09 -5.20 -9.27
C GLY A 366 -12.42 -5.39 -10.76
N TYR A 367 -11.51 -6.02 -11.51
CA TYR A 367 -11.72 -6.31 -12.92
C TYR A 367 -12.95 -7.18 -13.13
N CYS A 368 -13.08 -8.25 -12.35
CA CYS A 368 -14.20 -9.19 -12.43
C CYS A 368 -15.53 -8.50 -12.11
N PHE A 369 -15.60 -7.75 -11.02
CA PHE A 369 -16.82 -7.05 -10.60
C PHE A 369 -17.19 -5.94 -11.59
N GLY A 370 -16.23 -5.13 -12.02
CA GLY A 370 -16.48 -4.07 -13.00
C GLY A 370 -17.04 -4.61 -14.31
N PHE A 371 -16.47 -5.72 -14.81
CA PHE A 371 -16.99 -6.40 -16.00
C PHE A 371 -18.39 -6.97 -15.78
N LEU A 372 -18.62 -7.65 -14.65
CA LEU A 372 -19.90 -8.25 -14.32
C LEU A 372 -21.01 -7.20 -14.20
N ALA A 373 -20.75 -6.12 -13.46
CA ALA A 373 -21.68 -5.02 -13.26
C ALA A 373 -22.08 -4.36 -14.58
N SER A 374 -21.10 -4.06 -15.45
CA SER A 374 -21.39 -3.48 -16.76
C SER A 374 -22.12 -4.45 -17.69
N HIS A 375 -21.78 -5.75 -17.62
CA HIS A 375 -22.40 -6.78 -18.44
C HIS A 375 -23.85 -7.04 -18.04
N LEU A 376 -24.16 -7.06 -16.74
CA LEU A 376 -25.54 -7.15 -16.23
C LEU A 376 -26.40 -5.98 -16.71
N MET A 377 -25.80 -4.80 -16.82
CA MET A 377 -26.45 -3.60 -17.37
C MET A 377 -26.50 -3.57 -18.90
N ARG A 378 -26.11 -4.68 -19.56
CA ARG A 378 -26.15 -4.90 -21.02
C ARG A 378 -25.36 -3.87 -21.82
N LEU A 379 -24.25 -3.37 -21.26
CA LEU A 379 -23.35 -2.50 -21.99
C LEU A 379 -22.58 -3.27 -23.08
N PRO A 380 -22.21 -2.60 -24.20
CA PRO A 380 -21.34 -3.19 -25.21
C PRO A 380 -20.04 -3.73 -24.60
N LEU A 381 -19.46 -4.75 -25.24
CA LEU A 381 -18.23 -5.39 -24.74
C LEU A 381 -17.10 -4.39 -24.55
N ALA A 382 -16.93 -3.44 -25.48
CA ALA A 382 -15.89 -2.41 -25.40
C ALA A 382 -16.07 -1.49 -24.18
N ASP A 383 -17.32 -1.18 -23.81
CA ASP A 383 -17.63 -0.36 -22.63
C ASP A 383 -17.44 -1.18 -21.35
N SER A 384 -17.83 -2.45 -21.37
CA SER A 384 -17.64 -3.37 -20.24
C SER A 384 -16.17 -3.61 -19.93
N LEU A 385 -15.32 -3.76 -20.96
CA LEU A 385 -13.87 -3.84 -20.80
C LEU A 385 -13.28 -2.54 -20.26
N ALA A 386 -13.78 -1.39 -20.71
CA ALA A 386 -13.34 -0.10 -20.17
C ALA A 386 -13.67 0.01 -18.67
N ILE A 387 -14.92 -0.30 -18.26
CA ILE A 387 -15.35 -0.25 -16.86
C ILE A 387 -14.60 -1.27 -15.99
N SER A 388 -14.40 -2.48 -16.50
CA SER A 388 -13.61 -3.52 -15.83
C SER A 388 -12.20 -3.03 -15.50
N VAL A 389 -11.45 -2.61 -16.52
CA VAL A 389 -10.06 -2.13 -16.38
C VAL A 389 -9.99 -0.89 -15.49
N GLU A 390 -10.92 0.05 -15.66
CA GLU A 390 -11.00 1.26 -14.85
C GLU A 390 -11.24 0.94 -13.37
N THR A 391 -12.12 -0.03 -13.09
CA THR A 391 -12.44 -0.43 -11.72
C THR A 391 -11.23 -1.02 -11.03
N GLY A 392 -10.52 -1.96 -11.67
CA GLY A 392 -9.40 -2.67 -11.04
C GLY A 392 -8.10 -1.87 -10.94
N ILE A 393 -7.83 -0.96 -11.88
CA ILE A 393 -6.60 -0.15 -11.83
C ILE A 393 -6.79 1.06 -10.91
N GLN A 394 -6.19 0.98 -9.72
CA GLN A 394 -6.17 2.06 -8.76
C GLN A 394 -5.00 3.02 -8.97
N ASN A 395 -5.16 4.29 -8.56
CA ASN A 395 -4.07 5.26 -8.54
C ASN A 395 -3.23 5.11 -7.26
N THR A 396 -2.32 4.15 -7.28
CA THR A 396 -1.42 3.85 -6.15
C THR A 396 -0.50 5.02 -5.79
N GLY A 397 -0.16 5.89 -6.75
CA GLY A 397 0.64 7.09 -6.49
C GLY A 397 -0.04 8.07 -5.53
N ILE A 398 -1.37 8.25 -5.66
CA ILE A 398 -2.16 9.10 -4.75
C ILE A 398 -2.25 8.45 -3.37
N ALA A 399 -2.45 7.14 -3.31
CA ALA A 399 -2.46 6.40 -2.04
C ALA A 399 -1.13 6.58 -1.28
N ILE A 400 0.00 6.35 -1.96
CA ILE A 400 1.35 6.50 -1.38
C ILE A 400 1.59 7.93 -0.92
N PHE A 401 1.21 8.92 -1.75
CA PHE A 401 1.34 10.32 -1.38
C PHE A 401 0.55 10.65 -0.11
N LEU A 402 -0.74 10.31 -0.06
CA LEU A 402 -1.54 10.59 1.12
C LEU A 402 -1.00 9.89 2.36
N LEU A 403 -0.61 8.62 2.27
CA LEU A 403 -0.05 7.88 3.41
C LEU A 403 1.24 8.52 3.90
N ARG A 404 2.17 8.88 3.00
CA ARG A 404 3.47 9.45 3.37
C ARG A 404 3.38 10.84 3.99
N PHE A 405 2.43 11.65 3.55
CA PHE A 405 2.29 13.04 4.00
C PHE A 405 1.25 13.22 5.11
N ALA A 406 0.29 12.30 5.24
CA ALA A 406 -0.70 12.36 6.31
C ALA A 406 -0.22 11.66 7.58
N LEU A 407 0.52 10.55 7.46
CA LEU A 407 0.97 9.75 8.61
C LEU A 407 2.37 10.13 9.06
N GLU A 408 2.67 9.86 10.33
CA GLU A 408 4.01 9.97 10.89
C GLU A 408 4.77 8.66 10.72
N GLN A 409 6.10 8.72 10.76
CA GLN A 409 6.92 7.52 10.82
C GLN A 409 6.72 6.83 12.19
N PRO A 410 6.69 5.49 12.27
CA PRO A 410 6.97 4.51 11.21
C PRO A 410 5.73 4.11 10.37
N ALA A 411 4.52 4.53 10.74
CA ALA A 411 3.28 4.13 10.08
C ALA A 411 3.22 4.54 8.61
N ALA A 412 3.76 5.72 8.28
CA ALA A 412 3.88 6.20 6.90
C ALA A 412 4.65 5.22 6.00
N ASP A 413 5.64 4.50 6.52
CA ASP A 413 6.49 3.58 5.75
C ASP A 413 5.81 2.22 5.64
N LEU A 414 5.33 1.68 6.77
CA LEU A 414 4.62 0.39 6.83
C LEU A 414 3.37 0.34 5.93
N THR A 415 2.60 1.42 5.91
CA THR A 415 1.35 1.49 5.12
C THR A 415 1.61 1.55 3.61
N THR A 416 2.78 2.04 3.17
CA THR A 416 3.09 2.17 1.73
C THR A 416 3.42 0.85 1.04
N VAL A 417 3.73 -0.19 1.80
CA VAL A 417 3.97 -1.56 1.28
C VAL A 417 2.80 -2.02 0.41
N MET A 418 1.56 -1.78 0.86
CA MET A 418 0.39 -2.29 0.16
C MET A 418 0.13 -1.62 -1.20
N PRO A 419 0.09 -0.29 -1.32
CA PRO A 419 0.01 0.38 -2.62
C PRO A 419 1.13 -0.04 -3.59
N VAL A 420 2.35 -0.28 -3.10
CA VAL A 420 3.47 -0.75 -3.93
C VAL A 420 3.22 -2.16 -4.43
N SER A 421 2.84 -3.10 -3.55
CA SER A 421 2.45 -4.46 -3.95
C SER A 421 1.32 -4.43 -4.99
N ASN A 422 0.27 -3.64 -4.74
CA ASN A 422 -0.83 -3.45 -5.68
C ASN A 422 -0.34 -2.94 -7.04
N ALA A 423 0.55 -1.95 -7.08
CA ALA A 423 1.11 -1.40 -8.32
C ALA A 423 1.87 -2.46 -9.15
N ILE A 424 2.65 -3.32 -8.46
CA ILE A 424 3.41 -4.40 -9.10
C ILE A 424 2.47 -5.50 -9.61
N MET A 425 1.43 -5.84 -8.87
CA MET A 425 0.50 -6.94 -9.20
C MET A 425 -0.57 -6.56 -10.22
N THR A 426 -0.96 -5.29 -10.29
CA THR A 426 -2.03 -4.76 -11.16
C THR A 426 -1.90 -5.17 -12.65
N PRO A 427 -0.71 -5.13 -13.28
CA PRO A 427 -0.55 -5.53 -14.68
C PRO A 427 -0.71 -7.03 -14.94
N LEU A 428 -0.52 -7.89 -13.93
CA LEU A 428 -0.41 -9.34 -14.13
C LEU A 428 -1.69 -9.97 -14.72
N PRO A 429 -2.89 -9.75 -14.15
CA PRO A 429 -4.12 -10.30 -14.73
C PRO A 429 -4.37 -9.81 -16.15
N LEU A 430 -4.05 -8.54 -16.43
CA LEU A 430 -4.28 -7.92 -17.74
C LEU A 430 -3.30 -8.43 -18.80
N LEU A 431 -2.04 -8.69 -18.42
CA LEU A 431 -1.06 -9.33 -19.30
C LEU A 431 -1.49 -10.75 -19.67
N LEU A 432 -1.92 -11.54 -18.68
CA LEU A 432 -2.42 -12.90 -18.93
C LEU A 432 -3.65 -12.88 -19.83
N LEU A 433 -4.59 -11.97 -19.59
CA LEU A 433 -5.76 -11.76 -20.45
C LEU A 433 -5.34 -11.39 -21.87
N LEU A 434 -4.42 -10.44 -22.03
CA LEU A 434 -3.93 -10.01 -23.34
C LEU A 434 -3.24 -11.14 -24.10
N ILE A 435 -2.38 -11.92 -23.43
CA ILE A 435 -1.72 -13.09 -24.02
C ILE A 435 -2.77 -14.13 -24.46
N GLY A 436 -3.75 -14.42 -23.60
CA GLY A 436 -4.84 -15.34 -23.92
C GLY A 436 -5.63 -14.91 -25.15
N LEU A 437 -6.01 -13.63 -25.24
CA LEU A 437 -6.70 -13.07 -26.40
C LEU A 437 -5.86 -13.17 -27.68
N ARG A 438 -4.56 -12.88 -27.60
CA ARG A 438 -3.63 -13.01 -28.74
C ARG A 438 -3.45 -14.45 -29.21
N ILE A 439 -3.40 -15.40 -28.29
CA ILE A 439 -3.35 -16.83 -28.62
C ILE A 439 -4.65 -17.24 -29.30
N HIS A 440 -5.80 -16.86 -28.74
CA HIS A 440 -7.11 -17.18 -29.29
C HIS A 440 -7.29 -16.62 -30.72
N GLU A 441 -6.95 -15.35 -30.94
CA GLU A 441 -6.98 -14.73 -32.28
C GLU A 441 -6.08 -15.46 -33.29
N ARG A 442 -4.87 -15.88 -32.87
CA ARG A 442 -3.97 -16.64 -33.74
C ARG A 442 -4.53 -18.02 -34.09
N THR A 443 -5.12 -18.72 -33.12
CA THR A 443 -5.75 -20.03 -33.34
C THR A 443 -6.96 -19.92 -34.26
N LYS A 444 -7.83 -18.92 -34.03
CA LYS A 444 -8.99 -18.65 -34.88
C LYS A 444 -8.57 -18.34 -36.33
N ARG A 445 -7.58 -17.45 -36.53
CA ARG A 445 -7.04 -17.16 -37.87
C ARG A 445 -6.43 -18.39 -38.55
N ARG A 446 -5.73 -19.26 -37.80
CA ARG A 446 -5.21 -20.52 -38.34
C ARG A 446 -6.33 -21.47 -38.78
N ALA A 447 -7.41 -21.57 -37.99
CA ALA A 447 -8.57 -22.37 -38.34
C ALA A 447 -9.29 -21.81 -39.58
N GLU A 448 -9.49 -20.50 -39.66
CA GLU A 448 -10.06 -19.83 -40.84
C GLU A 448 -9.18 -20.04 -42.09
N ASN A 449 -7.86 -19.91 -41.97
CA ASN A 449 -6.92 -20.15 -43.08
C ASN A 449 -6.86 -21.62 -43.53
N SER A 450 -7.14 -22.58 -42.65
CA SER A 450 -7.22 -24.01 -43.02
C SER A 450 -8.52 -24.39 -43.73
N LEU A 451 -9.55 -23.53 -43.67
CA LEU A 451 -10.84 -23.73 -44.34
C LEU A 451 -10.87 -23.12 -45.75
N ILE A 452 -9.88 -22.30 -46.12
CA ILE A 452 -9.73 -21.78 -47.48
C ILE A 452 -9.09 -22.89 -48.33
N PRO A 453 -9.78 -23.44 -49.34
CA PRO A 453 -9.18 -24.41 -50.25
C PRO A 453 -7.97 -23.77 -50.92
N LYS A 454 -6.83 -24.45 -50.96
CA LYS A 454 -5.75 -24.06 -51.85
C LYS A 454 -6.27 -24.20 -53.28
N THR A 455 -6.64 -23.10 -53.92
CA THR A 455 -6.86 -23.09 -55.38
C THR A 455 -5.53 -23.44 -56.04
N GLU A 456 -5.46 -24.63 -56.63
CA GLU A 456 -4.44 -24.99 -57.60
C GLU A 456 -4.55 -24.04 -58.79
N THR A 457 -3.77 -22.98 -58.76
CA THR A 457 -3.32 -22.28 -59.96
C THR A 457 -1.81 -22.21 -59.91
N ASP A 458 -1.17 -23.37 -59.97
CA ASP A 458 0.18 -23.45 -60.52
C ASP A 458 0.03 -23.29 -62.05
N PRO A 459 0.68 -22.31 -62.69
CA PRO A 459 0.63 -22.22 -64.13
C PRO A 459 1.30 -23.46 -64.72
N VAL A 460 0.53 -24.23 -65.47
CA VAL A 460 1.02 -25.25 -66.40
C VAL A 460 2.02 -24.56 -67.31
N VAL A 461 3.31 -24.83 -67.09
CA VAL A 461 4.37 -24.54 -68.06
C VAL A 461 4.08 -25.44 -69.26
N ALA A 462 3.32 -24.91 -70.22
CA ALA A 462 3.12 -25.53 -71.51
C ALA A 462 4.45 -25.48 -72.26
N ALA A 463 4.94 -26.67 -72.62
CA ALA A 463 6.05 -26.84 -73.53
C ALA A 463 5.69 -26.28 -74.91
N SER A 464 6.57 -25.44 -75.46
CA SER A 464 6.81 -25.27 -76.89
C SER A 464 8.17 -24.64 -77.11
#